data_AF-A0A1Y4NBH4-F1
#
_entry.id   AF-A0A1Y4NBH4-F1
#
_cell.length_a   1.000
_cell.length_b   1.000
_cell.length_c   1.000
_cell.angle_alpha   90.00
_cell.angle_beta   90.00
_cell.angle_gamma   90.00
#
_symmetry.space_group_name_H-M   'P 1'
#
loop_
_entity.id
_entity.type
_entity.pdbx_description
1 polymer ?
#
loop_
_entity_poly.entity_id
_entity_poly.type
_entity_poly.pdbx_seq_one_letter_code
_entity_poly.pdbx_strand_id
1 'polypeptide(L)' 'MTREEAVKLAESKWYETQTAEEIVAFQLYEERLCMPFPLFHKAVEEALGRPVYTHEFAGVENLRQEFEAMRKGN' A
#
# COMPACT_ATOMS: atom_id res chain seq x y z
N MET A 1 8.54 -10.69 0.83
CA MET A 1 8.40 -11.84 1.77
C MET A 1 8.10 -13.13 1.00
N THR A 2 8.04 -14.30 1.66
CA THR A 2 7.55 -15.57 1.06
C THR A 2 6.03 -15.58 0.92
N ARG A 3 5.47 -16.55 0.18
CA ARG A 3 4.01 -16.70 0.04
C ARG A 3 3.36 -17.03 1.38
N GLU A 4 3.96 -17.94 2.15
CA GLU A 4 3.45 -18.37 3.44
C GLU A 4 3.44 -17.23 4.46
N GLU A 5 4.47 -16.38 4.45
CA GLU A 5 4.52 -15.18 5.29
C GLU A 5 3.45 -14.16 4.89
N ALA A 6 3.24 -13.93 3.59
CA ALA A 6 2.20 -13.03 3.11
C ALA A 6 0.79 -13.47 3.52
N VAL A 7 0.52 -14.78 3.45
CA VAL A 7 -0.76 -15.36 3.90
C VAL A 7 -0.93 -15.17 5.40
N LYS A 8 0.07 -15.53 6.20
CA LYS A 8 0.00 -15.37 7.67
C LYS A 8 -0.20 -13.92 8.08
N LEU A 9 0.46 -12.99 7.39
CA LEU A 9 0.32 -11.57 7.65
C LEU A 9 -1.09 -11.09 7.27
N ALA A 10 -1.61 -11.48 6.11
CA ALA A 10 -2.99 -11.15 5.74
C ALA A 10 -4.03 -11.70 6.73
N GLU A 11 -3.84 -12.92 7.22
CA GLU A 11 -4.70 -13.58 8.22
C GLU A 11 -4.65 -12.89 9.59
N SER A 12 -3.50 -12.32 9.96
CA SER A 12 -3.36 -11.57 11.22
C SER A 12 -4.12 -10.24 11.20
N LYS A 13 -4.60 -9.79 10.03
CA LYS A 13 -5.32 -8.52 9.86
C LYS A 13 -4.54 -7.30 10.36
N TRP A 14 -3.20 -7.33 10.30
CA TRP A 14 -2.34 -6.22 10.73
C TRP A 14 -2.78 -4.86 10.17
N TYR A 15 -3.29 -4.83 8.94
CA TYR A 15 -3.77 -3.63 8.27
C TYR A 15 -4.96 -2.95 8.97
N GLU A 16 -5.72 -3.64 9.83
CA GLU A 16 -6.86 -3.05 10.57
C GLU A 16 -6.41 -2.07 11.66
N THR A 17 -5.15 -2.14 12.11
CA THR A 17 -4.60 -1.25 13.15
C THR A 17 -3.69 -0.16 12.60
N GLN A 18 -3.38 -0.20 11.30
CA GLN A 18 -2.44 0.73 10.69
C GLN A 18 -3.14 1.94 10.05
N THR A 19 -2.42 3.05 10.01
CA THR A 19 -2.79 4.22 9.22
C THR A 19 -2.61 3.97 7.72
N ALA A 20 -3.25 4.79 6.89
CA ALA A 20 -3.07 4.75 5.44
C ALA A 20 -1.59 4.90 5.05
N GLU A 21 -0.85 5.82 5.68
CA GLU A 21 0.58 6.03 5.42
C GLU A 21 1.40 4.77 5.76
N GLU A 22 1.15 4.12 6.90
CA GLU A 22 1.86 2.90 7.29
C GLU A 22 1.54 1.72 6.36
N ILE A 23 0.27 1.58 5.95
CA ILE A 23 -0.14 0.57 4.98
C ILE A 23 0.60 0.77 3.67
N VAL A 24 0.63 2.00 3.14
CA VAL A 24 1.27 2.33 1.87
C VAL A 24 2.79 2.21 1.96
N ALA A 25 3.41 2.69 3.04
CA ALA A 25 4.84 2.56 3.28
C ALA A 25 5.32 1.10 3.32
N PHE A 26 4.43 0.17 3.67
CA PHE A 26 4.73 -1.26 3.65
C PHE A 26 4.32 -1.92 2.32
N GLN A 27 3.03 -1.92 2.01
CA GLN A 27 2.43 -2.72 0.94
C GLN A 27 2.85 -2.26 -0.45
N LEU A 28 3.20 -0.98 -0.64
CA LEU A 28 3.69 -0.45 -1.92
C LEU A 28 5.10 -0.97 -2.28
N TYR A 29 5.87 -1.40 -1.28
CA TYR A 29 7.24 -1.90 -1.45
C TYR A 29 7.33 -3.43 -1.37
N GLU A 30 6.28 -4.09 -0.87
CA GLU A 30 6.17 -5.54 -0.88
C GLU A 30 5.50 -6.05 -2.17
N GLU A 31 6.13 -7.02 -2.83
CA GLU A 31 5.63 -7.63 -4.07
C GLU A 31 4.33 -8.42 -3.85
N ARG A 32 4.17 -9.05 -2.68
CA ARG A 32 3.01 -9.88 -2.36
C ARG A 32 1.94 -9.06 -1.65
N LEU A 33 0.71 -9.13 -2.14
CA LEU A 33 -0.43 -8.50 -1.48
C LEU A 33 -0.75 -9.24 -0.16
N CYS A 34 -0.63 -8.53 0.96
CA CYS A 34 -0.76 -9.04 2.33
C CYS A 34 -2.02 -8.52 3.03
N MET A 35 -3.02 -8.09 2.25
CA MET A 35 -4.29 -7.56 2.70
C MET A 35 -5.31 -7.54 1.54
N PRO A 36 -6.62 -7.34 1.79
CA PRO A 36 -7.58 -7.17 0.71
C PRO A 36 -7.24 -5.98 -0.20
N PHE A 37 -7.19 -6.19 -1.52
CA PHE A 37 -6.84 -5.15 -2.49
C PHE A 37 -7.70 -3.87 -2.36
N PRO A 38 -9.03 -3.92 -2.14
CA PRO A 38 -9.83 -2.70 -1.99
C PRO A 38 -9.40 -1.83 -0.80
N LEU A 39 -8.91 -2.44 0.29
CA LEU A 39 -8.41 -1.71 1.45
C LEU A 39 -7.04 -1.08 1.16
N PHE A 40 -6.17 -1.80 0.45
CA PHE A 40 -4.89 -1.27 0.02
C PHE A 40 -5.08 -0.10 -0.94
N HIS A 41 -5.95 -0.25 -1.94
CA HIS A 41 -6.27 0.80 -2.90
C HIS A 41 -6.79 2.06 -2.20
N LYS A 42 -7.75 1.91 -1.27
CA LYS A 42 -8.24 3.03 -0.44
C LYS A 42 -7.12 3.69 0.38
N ALA A 43 -6.22 2.91 0.97
CA ALA A 43 -5.08 3.45 1.72
C ALA A 43 -4.13 4.26 0.82
N VAL A 44 -3.90 3.83 -0.43
CA VAL A 44 -3.10 4.62 -1.40
C VAL A 44 -3.82 5.93 -1.73
N GLU A 45 -5.12 5.91 -2.00
CA GLU A 45 -5.88 7.14 -2.26
C GLU A 45 -5.85 8.12 -1.08
N GLU A 46 -5.96 7.60 0.15
CA GLU A 46 -5.89 8.40 1.37
C GLU A 46 -4.50 8.97 1.60
N ALA A 47 -3.45 8.16 1.41
CA ALA A 47 -2.06 8.59 1.59
C ALA A 47 -1.61 9.59 0.53
N LEU A 48 -2.05 9.44 -0.72
CA LEU A 48 -1.74 10.35 -1.82
C LEU A 48 -2.68 11.56 -1.88
N GLY A 49 -3.81 11.53 -1.17
CA GLY A 49 -4.80 12.60 -1.16
C GLY A 49 -5.52 12.79 -2.51
N ARG A 50 -5.53 11.77 -3.38
CA ARG A 50 -6.19 11.81 -4.69
C ARG A 50 -6.78 10.45 -5.06
N PRO A 51 -7.80 10.40 -5.95
CA PRO A 51 -8.21 9.16 -6.58
C PRO A 51 -7.05 8.49 -7.32
N VAL A 52 -7.00 7.16 -7.26
CA VAL A 52 -5.99 6.35 -7.95
C VAL A 52 -6.73 5.32 -8.80
N TYR A 53 -6.37 5.20 -10.06
CA TYR A 53 -6.94 4.18 -10.91
C TYR A 53 -6.23 2.84 -10.73
N THR A 54 -6.96 1.73 -10.84
CA THR A 54 -6.40 0.38 -10.68
C THR A 54 -5.24 0.07 -11.64
N HIS A 55 -5.21 0.68 -12.82
CA HIS A 55 -4.11 0.50 -13.78
C HIS A 55 -2.80 1.17 -13.34
N GLU A 56 -2.85 2.16 -12.44
CA GLU A 56 -1.64 2.80 -11.89
C GLU A 56 -0.81 1.82 -11.05
N PHE A 57 -1.45 0.80 -10.45
CA PHE A 57 -0.77 -0.26 -9.72
C PHE A 57 0.10 -1.17 -10.62
N ALA A 58 -0.14 -1.19 -11.93
CA ALA A 58 0.77 -1.83 -12.89
C ALA A 58 2.09 -1.04 -13.07
N GLY A 59 2.04 0.28 -12.81
CA GLY A 59 3.18 1.19 -12.79
C GLY A 59 3.54 1.61 -11.37
N VAL A 60 3.69 0.65 -10.44
CA VAL A 60 3.91 0.88 -9.00
C VAL A 60 5.02 1.89 -8.69
N GLU A 61 6.02 2.00 -9.57
CA GLU A 61 7.13 2.94 -9.43
C GLU A 61 6.67 4.40 -9.44
N ASN A 62 5.65 4.76 -10.24
CA ASN A 62 5.10 6.12 -10.25
C ASN A 62 4.43 6.44 -8.90
N LEU A 63 3.69 5.48 -8.34
CA LEU A 63 3.03 5.64 -7.03
C LEU A 63 4.07 5.76 -5.90
N ARG A 64 5.19 5.02 -5.98
CA ARG A 64 6.29 5.12 -5.01
C ARG A 64 6.93 6.50 -5.04
N GLN A 65 7.26 6.99 -6.24
CA GLN A 65 7.86 8.31 -6.41
C GLN A 65 6.96 9.42 -5.86
N GLU A 66 5.66 9.34 -6.13
CA GLU A 66 4.68 10.29 -5.60
C GLU A 66 4.59 10.23 -4.06
N PHE A 67 4.47 9.03 -3.51
CA PHE A 67 4.42 8.82 -2.06
C PHE A 67 5.69 9.37 -1.36
N GLU A 68 6.86 9.12 -1.93
CA GLU A 68 8.13 9.65 -1.41
C GLU A 68 8.24 11.17 -1.52
N ALA A 69 7.72 11.77 -2.61
CA ALA A 69 7.69 13.21 -2.78
C ALA A 69 6.82 13.88 -1.71
N MET A 70 5.66 13.29 -1.37
CA MET A 70 4.80 13.78 -0.29
C MET A 70 5.47 13.68 1.09
N ARG A 71 6.19 12.58 1.37
CA ARG A 71 6.88 12.40 2.65
C ARG A 71 8.08 13.34 2.85
N LYS A 72 8.74 13.77 1.77
CA LYS A 72 9.86 14.73 1.83
C LYS A 72 9.41 16.20 1.93
N GLY A 73 8.15 16.46 1.60
CA GLY A 73 7.55 17.80 1.64
C GLY A 73 6.89 18.19 2.97
N ASN A 74 6.75 17.23 3.90
CA ASN A 74 6.30 17.41 5.29
C ASN A 74 7.48 17.46 6.26
#